data_AF-A0A2G2C9H1-F1
#
_entry.id   AF-A0A2G2C9H1-F1
#
_cell.length_a   1.000
_cell.length_b   1.000
_cell.length_c   1.000
_cell.angle_alpha   90.00
_cell.angle_beta   90.00
_cell.angle_gamma   90.00
#
_symmetry.space_group_name_H-M   'P 1'
#
loop_
_entity.id
_entity.type
_entity.pdbx_description
1 polymer ?
#
loop_
_entity_poly.entity_id
_entity_poly.type
_entity_poly.pdbx_seq_one_letter_code
_entity_poly.pdbx_strand_id
1 'polypeptide(L)'
;MSMTDTAENNMANAIRALTMDAVQAANSGHPGMPMGMADVATVLFNRFINIDPSNPKWADRDRFVLSAGHGSMLLYSIHHLLGYRDMDIDQIRNFRQMGFRTAGHPEYGHAEGIETTTGPLGQGIATAVGMAIAERMQNAKFGDDVVDHWTYVISGDGCLMEGISHEAIDMAGHMGLGRLILMWDDNSITIDGATDMSTSTDQQARFGAAGWQVISVDGHDKDAVAAAITEARSDETRPTLIAGDMNEWSLNVGLGRLAHHFTIHAPGKSFHARLPLAALDRIAIDDALKLVGGGVFDTPEAQRASDHLPIWLDFQHASD
;
A
#
# COMPACT_ATOMS: atom_id res chain seq x y z
N MET A 1 15.77 8.22 20.30
CA MET A 1 14.54 8.62 19.58
C MET A 1 14.53 10.12 19.51
N SER A 2 14.68 10.68 18.31
CA SER A 2 14.67 12.12 18.08
C SER A 2 13.24 12.68 18.22
N MET A 3 13.07 13.99 18.41
CA MET A 3 11.72 14.60 18.39
C MET A 3 11.02 14.42 17.03
N THR A 4 11.79 14.34 15.93
CA THR A 4 11.28 14.08 14.58
C THR A 4 10.75 12.66 14.42
N ASP A 5 11.39 11.64 15.01
CA ASP A 5 10.90 10.25 14.99
C ASP A 5 9.51 10.16 15.63
N THR A 6 9.29 10.92 16.70
CA THR A 6 8.03 10.89 17.46
C THR A 6 6.90 11.55 16.67
N ALA A 7 7.19 12.59 15.90
CA ALA A 7 6.21 13.26 15.05
C ALA A 7 5.78 12.41 13.86
N GLU A 8 6.73 11.82 13.13
CA GLU A 8 6.40 10.98 11.97
C GLU A 8 5.77 9.65 12.34
N ASN A 9 6.10 9.09 13.51
CA ASN A 9 5.35 7.96 14.05
C ASN A 9 3.88 8.31 14.28
N ASN A 10 3.58 9.50 14.78
CA ASN A 10 2.19 9.95 14.94
C ASN A 10 1.50 10.16 13.58
N MET A 11 2.19 10.69 12.58
CA MET A 11 1.66 10.84 11.21
C MET A 11 1.32 9.47 10.59
N ALA A 12 2.26 8.52 10.64
CA ALA A 12 2.03 7.17 10.13
C ALA A 12 0.92 6.44 10.89
N ASN A 13 0.87 6.59 12.22
CA ASN A 13 -0.20 6.00 13.03
C ASN A 13 -1.56 6.66 12.80
N ALA A 14 -1.61 7.96 12.43
CA ALA A 14 -2.85 8.59 12.02
C ALA A 14 -3.40 7.96 10.74
N ILE A 15 -2.54 7.68 9.75
CA ILE A 15 -2.92 6.95 8.52
C ILE A 15 -3.44 5.55 8.87
N ARG A 16 -2.75 4.82 9.76
CA ARG A 16 -3.18 3.49 10.21
C ARG A 16 -4.55 3.52 10.90
N ALA A 17 -4.74 4.46 11.82
CA ALA A 17 -5.99 4.59 12.56
C ALA A 17 -7.17 4.94 11.64
N LEU A 18 -7.00 5.96 10.78
CA LEU A 18 -8.01 6.33 9.80
C LEU A 18 -8.37 5.16 8.88
N THR A 19 -7.36 4.40 8.43
CA THR A 19 -7.55 3.22 7.58
C THR A 19 -8.38 2.15 8.28
N MET A 20 -7.93 1.68 9.44
CA MET A 20 -8.58 0.55 10.11
C MET A 20 -10.01 0.90 10.53
N ASP A 21 -10.24 2.12 11.02
CA ASP A 21 -11.55 2.59 11.45
C ASP A 21 -12.51 2.75 10.26
N ALA A 22 -12.06 3.33 9.15
CA ALA A 22 -12.91 3.51 7.97
C ALA A 22 -13.28 2.17 7.30
N VAL A 23 -12.32 1.24 7.19
CA VAL A 23 -12.57 -0.11 6.67
C VAL A 23 -13.55 -0.85 7.57
N GLN A 24 -13.39 -0.76 8.89
CA GLN A 24 -14.29 -1.38 9.86
C GLN A 24 -15.70 -0.77 9.81
N ALA A 25 -15.82 0.55 9.71
CA ALA A 25 -17.09 1.25 9.60
C ALA A 25 -17.84 0.89 8.31
N ALA A 26 -17.12 0.74 7.20
CA ALA A 26 -17.68 0.28 5.93
C ALA A 26 -18.00 -1.22 5.90
N ASN A 27 -17.47 -2.00 6.86
CA ASN A 27 -17.44 -3.46 6.86
C ASN A 27 -16.91 -4.02 5.51
N SER A 28 -15.97 -3.31 4.90
CA SER A 28 -15.47 -3.54 3.54
C SER A 28 -14.20 -2.73 3.30
N GLY A 29 -13.18 -3.33 2.69
CA GLY A 29 -11.97 -2.63 2.29
C GLY A 29 -10.69 -3.43 2.53
N HIS A 30 -9.55 -2.77 2.33
CA HIS A 30 -8.23 -3.39 2.39
C HIS A 30 -7.34 -2.62 3.37
N PRO A 31 -7.22 -3.07 4.62
CA PRO A 31 -6.45 -2.35 5.64
C PRO A 31 -4.95 -2.65 5.58
N GLY A 32 -4.55 -3.84 5.08
CA GLY A 32 -3.17 -4.32 5.12
C GLY A 32 -2.17 -3.39 4.43
N MET A 33 -2.31 -3.18 3.12
CA MET A 33 -1.36 -2.34 2.37
C MET A 33 -1.27 -0.91 2.90
N PRO A 34 -2.38 -0.17 3.18
CA PRO A 34 -2.27 1.18 3.73
C PRO A 34 -1.51 1.25 5.06
N MET A 35 -1.64 0.24 5.92
CA MET A 35 -0.94 0.19 7.20
C MET A 35 0.56 -0.12 7.02
N GLY A 36 0.88 -1.07 6.14
CA GLY A 36 2.26 -1.39 5.78
C GLY A 36 3.00 -0.22 5.15
N MET A 37 2.35 0.48 4.22
CA MET A 37 2.92 1.63 3.50
C MET A 37 2.86 2.96 4.26
N ALA A 38 2.30 3.02 5.47
CA ALA A 38 2.09 4.28 6.17
C ALA A 38 3.39 5.01 6.52
N ASP A 39 4.47 4.29 6.85
CA ASP A 39 5.77 4.91 7.14
C ASP A 39 6.41 5.50 5.87
N VAL A 40 6.44 4.72 4.78
CA VAL A 40 6.95 5.20 3.48
C VAL A 40 6.16 6.39 2.96
N ALA A 41 4.84 6.31 3.00
CA ALA A 41 3.98 7.41 2.58
C ALA A 41 4.19 8.64 3.47
N THR A 42 4.34 8.47 4.78
CA THR A 42 4.66 9.58 5.68
C THR A 42 5.97 10.25 5.28
N VAL A 43 7.04 9.48 5.03
CA VAL A 43 8.33 10.05 4.63
C VAL A 43 8.22 10.78 3.29
N LEU A 44 7.61 10.16 2.27
CA LEU A 44 7.42 10.78 0.96
C LEU A 44 6.65 12.10 1.07
N PHE A 45 5.50 12.09 1.72
CA PHE A 45 4.59 13.24 1.76
C PHE A 45 5.04 14.34 2.73
N ASN A 46 5.78 13.99 3.78
CA ASN A 46 6.30 14.96 4.75
C ASN A 46 7.60 15.62 4.29
N ARG A 47 8.48 14.89 3.58
CA ARG A 47 9.86 15.33 3.33
C ARG A 47 10.18 15.63 1.86
N PHE A 48 9.49 15.02 0.88
CA PHE A 48 9.96 15.02 -0.51
C PHE A 48 8.98 15.56 -1.53
N ILE A 49 7.71 15.17 -1.42
CA ILE A 49 6.72 15.48 -2.46
C ILE A 49 6.42 16.99 -2.49
N ASN A 50 6.32 17.53 -3.69
CA ASN A 50 6.03 18.94 -3.91
C ASN A 50 4.62 19.12 -4.49
N ILE A 51 3.64 19.36 -3.61
CA ILE A 51 2.23 19.53 -3.98
C ILE A 51 1.61 20.69 -3.21
N ASP A 52 0.52 21.24 -3.75
CA ASP A 52 -0.29 22.25 -3.08
C ASP A 52 -1.76 21.78 -3.02
N PRO A 53 -2.24 21.28 -1.86
CA PRO A 53 -3.63 20.86 -1.68
C PRO A 53 -4.66 21.98 -1.94
N SER A 54 -4.26 23.25 -1.85
CA SER A 54 -5.13 24.39 -2.20
C SER A 54 -5.19 24.67 -3.70
N ASN A 55 -4.21 24.16 -4.47
CA ASN A 55 -4.14 24.23 -5.91
C ASN A 55 -3.77 22.87 -6.55
N PRO A 56 -4.68 21.88 -6.48
CA PRO A 56 -4.41 20.51 -6.96
C PRO A 56 -4.23 20.40 -8.48
N LYS A 57 -4.43 21.51 -9.21
CA LYS A 57 -4.22 21.61 -10.66
C LYS A 57 -2.95 22.37 -11.03
N TRP A 58 -2.11 22.73 -10.07
CA TRP A 58 -0.80 23.31 -10.33
C TRP A 58 -0.02 22.44 -11.32
N ALA A 59 0.41 23.04 -12.43
CA ALA A 59 0.99 22.32 -13.56
C ALA A 59 2.26 21.55 -13.19
N ASP A 60 3.08 22.11 -12.30
CA ASP A 60 4.42 21.60 -11.96
C ASP A 60 4.50 20.95 -10.57
N ARG A 61 3.35 20.51 -10.03
CA ARG A 61 3.34 19.66 -8.82
C ARG A 61 4.00 18.31 -9.10
N ASP A 62 4.56 17.66 -8.10
CA ASP A 62 4.91 16.23 -8.22
C ASP A 62 3.63 15.42 -8.48
N ARG A 63 3.75 14.37 -9.30
CA ARG A 63 2.66 13.43 -9.56
C ARG A 63 2.79 12.23 -8.63
N PHE A 64 1.68 11.80 -8.04
CA PHE A 64 1.62 10.59 -7.22
C PHE A 64 0.54 9.65 -7.74
N VAL A 65 0.92 8.40 -8.00
CA VAL A 65 0.01 7.34 -8.48
C VAL A 65 0.02 6.18 -7.49
N LEU A 66 -1.15 5.87 -6.94
CA LEU A 66 -1.37 4.65 -6.17
C LEU A 66 -1.76 3.50 -7.10
N SER A 67 -0.78 2.81 -7.68
CA SER A 67 -1.03 1.69 -8.61
C SER A 67 -1.70 0.51 -7.91
N ALA A 68 -1.32 0.23 -6.66
CA ALA A 68 -2.03 -0.69 -5.78
C ALA A 68 -3.33 -0.06 -5.26
N GLY A 69 -4.25 0.27 -6.17
CA GLY A 69 -5.44 1.08 -5.88
C GLY A 69 -6.39 0.49 -4.83
N HIS A 70 -6.28 -0.79 -4.51
CA HIS A 70 -7.10 -1.44 -3.49
C HIS A 70 -6.88 -0.83 -2.09
N GLY A 71 -5.68 -0.34 -1.78
CA GLY A 71 -5.39 0.39 -0.54
C GLY A 71 -5.70 1.88 -0.63
N SER A 72 -6.85 2.21 -1.23
CA SER A 72 -7.36 3.57 -1.41
C SER A 72 -7.39 4.41 -0.13
N MET A 73 -7.61 3.78 1.02
CA MET A 73 -7.57 4.46 2.32
C MET A 73 -6.21 5.09 2.67
N LEU A 74 -5.10 4.60 2.11
CA LEU A 74 -3.81 5.29 2.21
C LEU A 74 -3.90 6.70 1.61
N LEU A 75 -4.35 6.76 0.35
CA LEU A 75 -4.47 8.00 -0.40
C LEU A 75 -5.50 8.95 0.21
N TYR A 76 -6.66 8.44 0.63
CA TYR A 76 -7.69 9.26 1.25
C TYR A 76 -7.25 9.81 2.62
N SER A 77 -6.55 9.01 3.43
CA SER A 77 -6.00 9.47 4.70
C SER A 77 -4.98 10.59 4.48
N ILE A 78 -4.10 10.43 3.49
CA ILE A 78 -3.13 11.47 3.11
C ILE A 78 -3.83 12.75 2.66
N HIS A 79 -4.81 12.64 1.75
CA HIS A 79 -5.56 13.81 1.27
C HIS A 79 -6.30 14.54 2.39
N HIS A 80 -6.88 13.79 3.33
CA HIS A 80 -7.49 14.35 4.53
C HIS A 80 -6.48 15.10 5.41
N LEU A 81 -5.35 14.46 5.71
CA LEU A 81 -4.31 15.01 6.60
C LEU A 81 -3.58 16.22 5.98
N LEU A 82 -3.46 16.26 4.65
CA LEU A 82 -2.91 17.40 3.91
C LEU A 82 -3.91 18.55 3.75
N GLY A 83 -5.18 18.34 4.08
CA GLY A 83 -6.22 19.38 4.03
C GLY A 83 -6.77 19.65 2.64
N TYR A 84 -6.87 18.63 1.78
CA TYR A 84 -7.64 18.74 0.55
C TYR A 84 -9.08 19.13 0.88
N ARG A 85 -9.57 20.19 0.22
CA ARG A 85 -10.86 20.81 0.55
C ARG A 85 -12.07 19.90 0.37
N ASP A 86 -11.96 18.87 -0.46
CA ASP A 86 -13.02 17.90 -0.73
C ASP A 86 -12.78 16.54 -0.05
N MET A 87 -11.84 16.47 0.89
CA MET A 87 -11.51 15.28 1.69
C MET A 87 -11.55 15.58 3.19
N ASP A 88 -12.71 16.03 3.68
CA ASP A 88 -12.93 16.19 5.12
C ASP A 88 -13.08 14.83 5.84
N ILE A 89 -13.22 14.87 7.17
CA ILE A 89 -13.35 13.64 7.98
C ILE A 89 -14.64 12.87 7.68
N ASP A 90 -15.69 13.55 7.19
CA ASP A 90 -16.95 12.89 6.86
C ASP A 90 -16.82 12.07 5.58
N GLN A 91 -15.94 12.46 4.65
CA GLN A 91 -15.56 11.58 3.54
C GLN A 91 -14.93 10.27 4.04
N ILE A 92 -13.99 10.35 4.99
CA ILE A 92 -13.33 9.16 5.54
C ILE A 92 -14.33 8.24 6.27
N ARG A 93 -15.21 8.82 7.09
CA ARG A 93 -16.27 8.07 7.80
C ARG A 93 -17.23 7.35 6.88
N ASN A 94 -17.42 7.85 5.66
CA ASN A 94 -18.32 7.29 4.66
C ASN A 94 -17.56 6.59 3.52
N PHE A 95 -16.38 6.05 3.81
CA PHE A 95 -15.65 5.18 2.89
C PHE A 95 -16.55 4.09 2.32
N ARG A 96 -16.50 3.92 0.99
CA ARG A 96 -17.30 2.96 0.19
C ARG A 96 -18.81 3.16 0.23
N GLN A 97 -19.30 4.32 0.68
CA GLN A 97 -20.73 4.61 0.68
C GLN A 97 -21.16 5.40 -0.55
N MET A 98 -22.38 5.14 -1.03
CA MET A 98 -22.95 5.83 -2.18
C MET A 98 -23.06 7.34 -1.92
N GLY A 99 -22.61 8.15 -2.87
CA GLY A 99 -22.68 9.61 -2.79
C GLY A 99 -21.47 10.28 -2.14
N PHE A 100 -20.50 9.51 -1.66
CA PHE A 100 -19.22 9.99 -1.12
C PHE A 100 -18.08 9.78 -2.12
N ARG A 101 -17.02 10.58 -1.98
CA ARG A 101 -15.86 10.60 -2.89
C ARG A 101 -14.87 9.48 -2.60
N THR A 102 -14.89 8.96 -1.38
CA THR A 102 -14.03 7.88 -0.88
C THR A 102 -14.50 6.52 -1.38
N ALA A 103 -14.44 6.33 -2.70
CA ALA A 103 -14.79 5.09 -3.38
C ALA A 103 -13.84 3.93 -3.02
N GLY A 104 -14.24 2.69 -3.31
CA GLY A 104 -13.44 1.51 -2.94
C GLY A 104 -12.05 1.46 -3.57
N HIS A 105 -11.87 2.11 -4.72
CA HIS A 105 -10.61 2.39 -5.40
C HIS A 105 -10.57 3.89 -5.78
N PRO A 106 -9.39 4.51 -5.98
CA PRO A 106 -9.29 5.92 -6.34
C PRO A 106 -9.90 6.19 -7.72
N GLU A 107 -10.69 7.27 -7.83
CA GLU A 107 -11.37 7.66 -9.06
C GLU A 107 -10.97 9.09 -9.48
N TYR A 108 -10.28 9.22 -10.62
CA TYR A 108 -9.91 10.51 -11.18
C TYR A 108 -11.14 11.38 -11.45
N GLY A 109 -11.07 12.65 -11.05
CA GLY A 109 -12.15 13.62 -11.22
C GLY A 109 -13.26 13.53 -10.17
N HIS A 110 -13.28 12.49 -9.34
CA HIS A 110 -14.22 12.36 -8.22
C HIS A 110 -13.70 12.92 -6.90
N ALA A 111 -12.39 12.88 -6.66
CA ALA A 111 -11.74 13.63 -5.58
C ALA A 111 -10.50 14.38 -6.09
N GLU A 112 -10.20 15.52 -5.48
CA GLU A 112 -8.99 16.29 -5.80
C GLU A 112 -7.73 15.53 -5.39
N GLY A 113 -6.62 15.78 -6.09
CA GLY A 113 -5.33 15.11 -5.84
C GLY A 113 -5.24 13.65 -6.30
N ILE A 114 -6.31 13.05 -6.81
CA ILE A 114 -6.24 11.74 -7.48
C ILE A 114 -5.80 11.95 -8.93
N GLU A 115 -4.57 11.54 -9.26
CA GLU A 115 -3.97 11.75 -10.59
C GLU A 115 -4.55 10.85 -11.69
N THR A 116 -4.97 9.64 -11.33
CA THR A 116 -5.58 8.68 -12.26
C THR A 116 -6.45 7.68 -11.49
N THR A 117 -7.45 7.10 -12.18
CA THR A 117 -8.23 5.99 -11.64
C THR A 117 -7.39 4.73 -11.62
N THR A 118 -7.30 4.06 -10.48
CA THR A 118 -6.60 2.77 -10.34
C THR A 118 -7.53 1.71 -9.73
N GLY A 119 -7.03 0.49 -9.59
CA GLY A 119 -7.82 -0.69 -9.22
C GLY A 119 -7.43 -1.89 -10.07
N PRO A 120 -7.54 -1.79 -11.40
CA PRO A 120 -6.90 -2.74 -12.31
C PRO A 120 -5.39 -2.70 -12.11
N LEU A 121 -4.82 -3.79 -11.59
CA LEU A 121 -3.41 -3.88 -11.22
C LEU A 121 -2.50 -3.62 -12.43
N GLY A 122 -1.32 -3.04 -12.17
CA GLY A 122 -0.32 -2.72 -13.19
C GLY A 122 -0.59 -1.45 -14.03
N GLN A 123 -1.85 -1.07 -14.25
CA GLN A 123 -2.17 0.12 -15.06
C GLN A 123 -1.69 1.44 -14.46
N GLY A 124 -1.61 1.54 -13.13
CA GLY A 124 -1.06 2.71 -12.46
C GLY A 124 0.42 2.93 -12.79
N ILE A 125 1.21 1.86 -12.87
CA ILE A 125 2.62 1.91 -13.30
C ILE A 125 2.71 2.45 -14.72
N ALA A 126 1.95 1.86 -15.66
CA ALA A 126 1.97 2.28 -17.06
C ALA A 126 1.52 3.75 -17.23
N THR A 127 0.51 4.17 -16.46
CA THR A 127 0.04 5.56 -16.47
C THR A 127 1.11 6.53 -15.95
N ALA A 128 1.81 6.17 -14.87
CA ALA A 128 2.89 6.97 -14.31
C ALA A 128 4.08 7.09 -15.26
N VAL A 129 4.42 6.02 -16.00
CA VAL A 129 5.42 6.11 -17.09
C VAL A 129 4.98 7.15 -18.13
N GLY A 130 3.71 7.16 -18.51
CA GLY A 130 3.15 8.20 -19.39
C GLY A 130 3.26 9.61 -18.81
N MET A 131 3.02 9.79 -17.50
CA MET A 131 3.19 11.08 -16.82
C MET A 131 4.65 11.55 -16.84
N ALA A 132 5.60 10.66 -16.56
CA ALA A 132 7.03 10.97 -16.61
C ALA A 132 7.52 11.30 -18.03
N ILE A 133 7.02 10.60 -19.06
CA ILE A 133 7.27 10.95 -20.46
C ILE A 133 6.73 12.35 -20.78
N ALA A 134 5.49 12.64 -20.35
CA ALA A 134 4.87 13.94 -20.59
C ALA A 134 5.62 15.09 -19.90
N GLU A 135 6.17 14.85 -18.71
CA GLU A 135 7.02 15.80 -17.99
C GLU A 135 8.33 16.06 -18.75
N ARG A 136 9.08 15.01 -19.13
CA ARG A 136 10.32 15.17 -19.92
C ARG A 136 10.10 15.83 -21.27
N MET A 137 9.00 15.53 -21.97
CA MET A 137 8.64 16.18 -23.23
C MET A 137 8.34 17.68 -23.05
N GLN A 138 7.67 18.05 -21.95
CA GLN A 138 7.36 19.44 -21.67
C GLN A 138 8.59 20.22 -21.18
N ASN A 139 9.40 19.63 -20.30
CA ASN A 139 10.69 20.17 -19.87
C ASN A 139 11.60 20.42 -21.07
N ALA A 140 11.75 19.47 -22.00
CA ALA A 140 12.55 19.67 -23.23
C ALA A 140 12.06 20.84 -24.10
N LYS A 141 10.78 21.23 -23.99
CA LYS A 141 10.18 22.33 -24.76
C LYS A 141 10.24 23.66 -24.02
N PHE A 142 10.10 23.67 -22.70
CA PHE A 142 9.88 24.88 -21.89
C PHE A 142 11.01 25.19 -20.91
N GLY A 143 11.89 24.23 -20.62
CA GLY A 143 13.02 24.36 -19.71
C GLY A 143 12.68 24.09 -18.23
N ASP A 144 13.74 23.92 -17.44
CA ASP A 144 13.69 23.58 -16.01
C ASP A 144 12.99 24.66 -15.16
N ASP A 145 13.02 25.93 -15.59
CA ASP A 145 12.36 27.02 -14.87
C ASP A 145 10.82 26.92 -14.86
N VAL A 146 10.25 26.06 -15.71
CA VAL A 146 8.80 25.94 -15.92
C VAL A 146 8.26 24.55 -15.64
N VAL A 147 9.05 23.51 -15.94
CA VAL A 147 8.65 22.11 -15.78
C VAL A 147 9.80 21.34 -15.15
N ASP A 148 9.69 21.01 -13.87
CA ASP A 148 10.76 20.35 -13.10
C ASP A 148 10.19 19.50 -11.95
N HIS A 149 9.34 18.52 -12.27
CA HIS A 149 8.66 17.71 -11.26
C HIS A 149 8.94 16.20 -11.37
N TRP A 150 8.69 15.51 -10.26
CA TRP A 150 8.86 14.07 -10.11
C TRP A 150 7.53 13.32 -10.30
N THR A 151 7.64 12.05 -10.67
CA THR A 151 6.52 11.11 -10.67
C THR A 151 6.81 9.97 -9.70
N TYR A 152 5.94 9.82 -8.70
CA TYR A 152 6.01 8.79 -7.67
C TYR A 152 4.91 7.75 -7.85
N VAL A 153 5.26 6.48 -7.65
CA VAL A 153 4.31 5.36 -7.75
C VAL A 153 4.43 4.47 -6.53
N ILE A 154 3.31 4.16 -5.87
CA ILE A 154 3.25 3.03 -4.94
C ILE A 154 2.59 1.85 -5.65
N SER A 155 3.25 0.70 -5.62
CA SER A 155 2.79 -0.55 -6.21
C SER A 155 3.00 -1.73 -5.24
N GLY A 156 2.40 -2.88 -5.55
CA GLY A 156 2.59 -4.13 -4.81
C GLY A 156 2.78 -5.29 -5.78
N ASP A 157 2.93 -6.50 -5.26
CA ASP A 157 3.19 -7.73 -6.03
C ASP A 157 2.24 -7.92 -7.21
N GLY A 158 0.93 -7.77 -6.97
CA GLY A 158 -0.07 -7.92 -8.01
C GLY A 158 0.13 -6.97 -9.20
N CYS A 159 0.67 -5.76 -8.98
CA CYS A 159 1.00 -4.86 -10.08
C CYS A 159 2.18 -5.38 -10.91
N LEU A 160 3.20 -5.96 -10.26
CA LEU A 160 4.41 -6.45 -10.92
C LEU A 160 4.22 -7.82 -11.58
N MET A 161 3.21 -8.58 -11.16
CA MET A 161 2.80 -9.83 -11.81
C MET A 161 2.06 -9.59 -13.13
N GLU A 162 1.37 -8.46 -13.26
CA GLU A 162 0.65 -8.12 -14.49
C GLU A 162 1.60 -7.82 -15.65
N GLY A 163 1.29 -8.36 -16.84
CA GLY A 163 2.15 -8.24 -18.03
C GLY A 163 2.38 -6.79 -18.47
N ILE A 164 1.41 -5.90 -18.25
CA ILE A 164 1.52 -4.47 -18.56
C ILE A 164 2.67 -3.80 -17.79
N SER A 165 3.01 -4.30 -16.60
CA SER A 165 4.17 -3.78 -15.86
C SER A 165 5.47 -4.06 -16.60
N HIS A 166 5.59 -5.20 -17.30
CA HIS A 166 6.79 -5.53 -18.07
C HIS A 166 7.01 -4.54 -19.20
N GLU A 167 5.96 -4.26 -19.97
CA GLU A 167 6.00 -3.29 -21.06
C GLU A 167 6.38 -1.89 -20.53
N ALA A 168 5.77 -1.46 -19.42
CA ALA A 168 6.03 -0.15 -18.83
C ALA A 168 7.45 -0.03 -18.25
N ILE A 169 7.93 -1.05 -17.54
CA ILE A 169 9.27 -1.09 -16.93
C ILE A 169 10.36 -1.06 -18.01
N ASP A 170 10.23 -1.88 -19.05
CA ASP A 170 11.17 -1.92 -20.18
C ASP A 170 11.24 -0.57 -20.88
N MET A 171 10.10 0.01 -21.23
CA MET A 171 10.03 1.31 -21.90
C MET A 171 10.63 2.44 -21.05
N ALA A 172 10.31 2.52 -19.76
CA ALA A 172 10.79 3.58 -18.89
C ALA A 172 12.33 3.54 -18.72
N GLY A 173 12.89 2.34 -18.60
CA GLY A 173 14.33 2.14 -18.52
C GLY A 173 15.02 2.44 -19.85
N HIS A 174 14.46 1.99 -20.97
CA HIS A 174 14.95 2.32 -22.31
C HIS A 174 15.02 3.84 -22.57
N MET A 175 14.04 4.59 -22.08
CA MET A 175 13.96 6.04 -22.24
C MET A 175 14.76 6.83 -21.20
N GLY A 176 15.36 6.17 -20.19
CA GLY A 176 16.12 6.84 -19.13
C GLY A 176 15.28 7.83 -18.31
N LEU A 177 14.05 7.46 -17.93
CA LEU A 177 13.13 8.33 -17.20
C LEU A 177 13.54 8.54 -15.73
N GLY A 178 14.67 9.21 -15.47
CA GLY A 178 15.24 9.36 -14.13
C GLY A 178 14.47 10.22 -13.13
N ARG A 179 13.27 10.68 -13.48
CA ARG A 179 12.33 11.36 -12.57
C ARG A 179 11.11 10.52 -12.22
N LEU A 180 11.15 9.24 -12.57
CA LEU A 180 10.18 8.24 -12.16
C LEU A 180 10.75 7.40 -11.01
N ILE A 181 10.08 7.46 -9.86
CA ILE A 181 10.40 6.65 -8.69
C ILE A 181 9.23 5.74 -8.37
N LEU A 182 9.45 4.43 -8.46
CA LEU A 182 8.48 3.40 -8.11
C LEU A 182 8.89 2.77 -6.78
N MET A 183 8.02 2.90 -5.78
CA MET A 183 8.13 2.22 -4.49
C MET A 183 7.28 0.94 -4.56
N TRP A 184 7.93 -0.19 -4.34
CA TRP A 184 7.29 -1.50 -4.31
C TRP A 184 7.16 -1.96 -2.87
N ASP A 185 5.91 -2.17 -2.47
CA ASP A 185 5.52 -2.90 -1.27
C ASP A 185 5.87 -4.39 -1.47
N ASP A 186 7.11 -4.75 -1.15
CA ASP A 186 7.66 -6.11 -1.25
C ASP A 186 7.32 -6.88 0.03
N ASN A 187 6.02 -7.13 0.22
CA ASN A 187 5.50 -7.80 1.40
C ASN A 187 5.34 -9.32 1.22
N SER A 188 5.70 -9.88 0.06
CA SER A 188 5.63 -11.32 -0.20
C SER A 188 4.24 -11.96 -0.06
N ILE A 189 3.15 -11.19 -0.08
CA ILE A 189 1.77 -11.67 0.11
C ILE A 189 0.85 -11.21 -1.04
N THR A 190 0.03 -12.15 -1.51
CA THR A 190 -1.06 -11.93 -2.46
C THR A 190 -2.38 -12.41 -1.85
N ILE A 191 -3.49 -12.29 -2.59
CA ILE A 191 -4.81 -12.75 -2.14
C ILE A 191 -4.81 -14.25 -1.79
N ASP A 192 -4.17 -15.07 -2.62
CA ASP A 192 -4.18 -16.54 -2.47
C ASP A 192 -3.12 -17.05 -1.46
N GLY A 193 -2.31 -16.14 -0.88
CA GLY A 193 -1.24 -16.47 0.07
C GLY A 193 0.11 -15.91 -0.36
N ALA A 194 1.18 -16.59 0.03
CA ALA A 194 2.55 -16.17 -0.25
C ALA A 194 2.83 -16.07 -1.75
N THR A 195 3.64 -15.08 -2.16
CA THR A 195 4.00 -14.87 -3.57
C THR A 195 4.68 -16.08 -4.20
N ASP A 196 5.45 -16.85 -3.42
CA ASP A 196 6.16 -18.06 -3.87
C ASP A 196 5.24 -19.18 -4.37
N MET A 197 3.93 -19.11 -4.08
CA MET A 197 2.92 -20.02 -4.61
C MET A 197 2.63 -19.79 -6.11
N SER A 198 2.87 -18.59 -6.63
CA SER A 198 2.42 -18.19 -7.97
C SER A 198 3.48 -17.48 -8.81
N THR A 199 4.57 -17.00 -8.21
CA THR A 199 5.68 -16.36 -8.91
C THR A 199 7.02 -16.67 -8.25
N SER A 200 8.08 -16.70 -9.06
CA SER A 200 9.47 -16.84 -8.61
C SER A 200 10.38 -15.81 -9.27
N THR A 201 9.80 -14.75 -9.83
CA THR A 201 10.53 -13.68 -10.50
C THR A 201 11.30 -12.85 -9.48
N ASP A 202 12.62 -12.76 -9.65
CA ASP A 202 13.42 -11.74 -8.96
C ASP A 202 13.10 -10.37 -9.59
N GLN A 203 12.21 -9.61 -8.94
CA GLN A 203 11.79 -8.31 -9.42
C GLN A 203 12.95 -7.30 -9.41
N GLN A 204 13.81 -7.34 -8.40
CA GLN A 204 14.98 -6.45 -8.33
C GLN A 204 15.92 -6.70 -9.53
N ALA A 205 16.22 -7.95 -9.84
CA ALA A 205 17.00 -8.29 -11.03
C ALA A 205 16.30 -7.93 -12.35
N ARG A 206 14.98 -8.13 -12.44
CA ARG A 206 14.18 -7.74 -13.62
C ARG A 206 14.27 -6.23 -13.89
N PHE A 207 14.14 -5.40 -12.86
CA PHE A 207 14.27 -3.95 -12.97
C PHE A 207 15.71 -3.55 -13.34
N GLY A 208 16.72 -4.15 -12.70
CA GLY A 208 18.12 -3.93 -13.06
C GLY A 208 18.43 -4.28 -14.52
N ALA A 209 17.88 -5.38 -15.03
CA ALA A 209 18.00 -5.79 -16.43
C ALA A 209 17.32 -4.81 -17.40
N ALA A 210 16.24 -4.15 -16.97
CA ALA A 210 15.56 -3.10 -17.72
C ALA A 210 16.26 -1.73 -17.63
N GLY A 211 17.41 -1.61 -16.95
CA GLY A 211 18.16 -0.35 -16.86
C GLY A 211 17.72 0.59 -15.74
N TRP A 212 16.99 0.09 -14.73
CA TRP A 212 16.60 0.87 -13.56
C TRP A 212 17.71 0.90 -12.50
N GLN A 213 17.74 1.97 -11.70
CA GLN A 213 18.37 1.92 -10.39
C GLN A 213 17.49 1.07 -9.46
N VAL A 214 18.10 0.23 -8.63
CA VAL A 214 17.39 -0.63 -7.69
C VAL A 214 17.98 -0.41 -6.30
N ILE A 215 17.13 -0.03 -5.36
CA ILE A 215 17.48 0.25 -3.97
C ILE A 215 16.60 -0.63 -3.08
N SER A 216 17.19 -1.32 -2.12
CA SER A 216 16.47 -2.10 -1.10
C SER A 216 16.57 -1.43 0.26
N VAL A 217 15.44 -1.34 0.97
CA VAL A 217 15.35 -0.64 2.26
C VAL A 217 14.42 -1.36 3.24
N ASP A 218 14.62 -1.16 4.54
CA ASP A 218 13.60 -1.46 5.55
C ASP A 218 12.51 -0.37 5.46
N GLY A 219 11.29 -0.77 5.10
CA GLY A 219 10.14 0.11 4.93
C GLY A 219 9.71 0.89 6.16
N HIS A 220 10.04 0.38 7.34
CA HIS A 220 9.66 0.94 8.64
C HIS A 220 10.76 1.81 9.25
N ASP A 221 11.97 1.78 8.68
CA ASP A 221 13.04 2.73 8.99
C ASP A 221 12.89 3.98 8.12
N LYS A 222 12.27 5.01 8.71
CA LYS A 222 11.97 6.28 8.05
C LYS A 222 13.21 7.01 7.52
N ASP A 223 14.34 6.88 8.20
CA ASP A 223 15.58 7.51 7.75
C ASP A 223 16.22 6.73 6.62
N ALA A 224 16.12 5.39 6.64
CA ALA A 224 16.52 4.57 5.51
C ALA A 224 15.66 4.85 4.26
N VAL A 225 14.34 4.97 4.41
CA VAL A 225 13.43 5.36 3.32
C VAL A 225 13.78 6.75 2.78
N ALA A 226 14.05 7.72 3.66
CA ALA A 226 14.45 9.06 3.25
C ALA A 226 15.79 9.06 2.49
N ALA A 227 16.75 8.25 2.95
CA ALA A 227 18.03 8.07 2.25
C ALA A 227 17.82 7.44 0.87
N ALA A 228 16.95 6.43 0.75
CA ALA A 228 16.64 5.80 -0.54
C ALA A 228 15.98 6.77 -1.53
N ILE A 229 15.03 7.61 -1.10
CA ILE A 229 14.42 8.63 -1.97
C ILE A 229 15.44 9.71 -2.36
N THR A 230 16.33 10.09 -1.44
CA THR A 230 17.42 11.04 -1.74
C THR A 230 18.40 10.47 -2.77
N GLU A 231 18.79 9.21 -2.62
CA GLU A 231 19.65 8.51 -3.57
C GLU A 231 18.96 8.39 -4.94
N ALA A 232 17.68 8.01 -4.96
CA ALA A 232 16.88 7.96 -6.18
C ALA A 232 16.83 9.31 -6.89
N ARG A 233 16.59 10.41 -6.16
CA ARG A 233 16.57 11.76 -6.73
C ARG A 233 17.92 12.24 -7.26
N SER A 234 19.02 11.59 -6.87
CA SER A 234 20.37 11.94 -7.35
C SER A 234 20.74 11.31 -8.69
N ASP A 235 19.98 10.31 -9.16
CA ASP A 235 20.16 9.67 -10.47
C ASP A 235 19.06 10.08 -11.44
N GLU A 236 19.27 11.20 -12.13
CA GLU A 236 18.33 11.68 -13.15
C GLU A 236 18.47 10.94 -14.50
N THR A 237 19.31 9.91 -14.59
CA THR A 237 19.58 9.17 -15.84
C THR A 237 18.83 7.85 -15.95
N ARG A 238 18.41 7.28 -14.82
CA ARG A 238 17.70 5.99 -14.75
C ARG A 238 16.47 6.12 -13.87
N PRO A 239 15.32 5.56 -14.26
CA PRO A 239 14.20 5.44 -13.32
C PRO A 239 14.61 4.54 -12.13
N THR A 240 13.98 4.72 -10.98
CA THR A 240 14.39 4.03 -9.74
C THR A 240 13.28 3.16 -9.17
N LEU A 241 13.61 1.91 -8.85
CA LEU A 241 12.85 1.02 -7.99
C LEU A 241 13.39 1.15 -6.57
N ILE A 242 12.53 1.50 -5.63
CA ILE A 242 12.78 1.34 -4.19
C ILE A 242 11.94 0.16 -3.73
N ALA A 243 12.59 -0.96 -3.42
CA ALA A 243 11.97 -2.15 -2.84
C ALA A 243 12.15 -2.14 -1.33
N GLY A 244 11.11 -2.47 -0.58
CA GLY A 244 11.28 -2.70 0.86
C GLY A 244 10.23 -3.66 1.40
N ASP A 245 10.63 -4.40 2.43
CA ASP A 245 9.67 -5.15 3.25
C ASP A 245 8.85 -4.14 4.05
N MET A 246 7.58 -4.02 3.70
CA MET A 246 6.63 -3.11 4.33
C MET A 246 5.61 -3.88 5.19
N ASN A 247 5.88 -5.15 5.52
CA ASN A 247 5.04 -5.89 6.45
C ASN A 247 5.26 -5.46 7.89
N GLU A 248 4.35 -4.61 8.39
CA GLU A 248 4.25 -4.41 9.84
C GLU A 248 3.85 -5.68 10.59
N TRP A 249 3.11 -6.59 9.93
CA TRP A 249 2.46 -7.74 10.57
C TRP A 249 3.32 -9.01 10.54
N SER A 250 4.63 -8.87 10.67
CA SER A 250 5.50 -10.00 10.95
C SER A 250 5.58 -10.26 12.46
N LEU A 251 5.83 -11.52 12.83
CA LEU A 251 6.03 -11.93 14.24
C LEU A 251 7.17 -11.16 14.93
N ASN A 252 8.09 -10.59 14.16
CA ASN A 252 9.28 -9.92 14.66
C ASN A 252 9.14 -8.38 14.74
N VAL A 253 8.04 -7.81 14.24
CA VAL A 253 7.83 -6.35 14.19
C VAL A 253 6.54 -5.95 14.93
N GLY A 254 5.42 -5.75 14.22
CA GLY A 254 4.17 -5.24 14.77
C GLY A 254 3.44 -6.29 15.62
N LEU A 255 3.26 -7.51 15.10
CA LEU A 255 2.69 -8.60 15.89
C LEU A 255 3.57 -8.94 17.08
N GLY A 256 4.90 -8.83 16.98
CA GLY A 256 5.79 -9.12 18.12
C GLY A 256 5.49 -8.27 19.35
N ARG A 257 5.10 -7.00 19.15
CA ARG A 257 4.69 -6.09 20.23
C ARG A 257 3.32 -6.38 20.80
N LEU A 258 2.49 -7.14 20.09
CA LEU A 258 1.15 -7.53 20.52
C LEU A 258 1.08 -9.01 20.91
N ALA A 259 2.07 -9.81 20.54
CA ALA A 259 2.09 -11.25 20.72
C ALA A 259 2.01 -11.68 22.19
N HIS A 260 2.35 -10.78 23.12
CA HIS A 260 2.21 -11.00 24.55
C HIS A 260 0.85 -10.61 25.13
N HIS A 261 -0.06 -10.07 24.30
CA HIS A 261 -1.46 -9.78 24.62
C HIS A 261 -2.42 -10.76 23.97
N PHE A 262 -1.94 -11.56 23.01
CA PHE A 262 -2.78 -12.45 22.22
C PHE A 262 -2.23 -13.87 22.25
N THR A 263 -3.13 -14.83 22.48
CA THR A 263 -2.87 -16.25 22.26
C THR A 263 -3.34 -16.66 20.87
N ILE A 264 -2.51 -17.44 20.16
CA ILE A 264 -2.85 -17.95 18.84
C ILE A 264 -3.55 -19.29 18.97
N HIS A 265 -4.76 -19.38 18.43
CA HIS A 265 -5.57 -20.58 18.40
C HIS A 265 -5.79 -21.06 16.96
N ALA A 266 -5.80 -22.37 16.77
CA ALA A 266 -6.12 -23.01 15.49
C ALA A 266 -7.53 -23.62 15.56
N PRO A 267 -8.55 -22.96 14.97
CA PRO A 267 -9.94 -23.44 15.03
C PRO A 267 -10.18 -24.67 14.14
N GLY A 268 -9.19 -25.05 13.32
CA GLY A 268 -9.30 -26.10 12.33
C GLY A 268 -9.17 -25.55 10.92
N LYS A 269 -9.28 -26.44 9.94
CA LYS A 269 -9.12 -26.15 8.52
C LYS A 269 -10.29 -25.28 8.02
N SER A 270 -10.06 -24.00 7.77
CA SER A 270 -11.05 -23.07 7.22
C SER A 270 -11.05 -23.04 5.69
N PHE A 271 -10.02 -23.59 5.04
CA PHE A 271 -9.94 -23.69 3.58
C PHE A 271 -10.20 -25.09 3.06
N HIS A 272 -10.53 -25.25 1.77
CA HIS A 272 -10.65 -26.58 1.13
C HIS A 272 -9.30 -27.31 0.90
N ALA A 273 -8.27 -27.07 1.72
CA ALA A 273 -6.96 -27.72 1.62
C ALA A 273 -6.94 -29.11 2.27
N ARG A 274 -6.09 -30.06 1.84
CA ARG A 274 -6.07 -31.40 2.47
C ARG A 274 -5.61 -31.39 3.94
N LEU A 275 -4.82 -30.39 4.32
CA LEU A 275 -4.30 -30.16 5.66
C LEU A 275 -4.55 -28.70 6.06
N PRO A 276 -4.59 -28.38 7.36
CA PRO A 276 -4.64 -27.00 7.81
C PRO A 276 -3.49 -26.18 7.23
N LEU A 277 -3.82 -25.05 6.61
CA LEU A 277 -2.85 -24.06 6.14
C LEU A 277 -2.52 -23.18 7.32
N ALA A 278 -1.40 -23.46 8.00
CA ALA A 278 -1.04 -22.78 9.23
C ALA A 278 -1.11 -21.25 9.12
N ALA A 279 -0.75 -20.63 7.99
CA ALA A 279 -0.86 -19.19 7.80
C ALA A 279 -2.31 -18.64 7.87
N LEU A 280 -3.31 -19.44 7.50
CA LEU A 280 -4.71 -19.02 7.32
C LEU A 280 -5.65 -19.58 8.42
N ASP A 281 -5.26 -20.69 9.06
CA ASP A 281 -6.04 -21.37 10.09
C ASP A 281 -5.62 -20.94 11.51
N ARG A 282 -5.46 -19.63 11.73
CA ARG A 282 -5.07 -19.06 13.03
C ARG A 282 -5.96 -17.88 13.40
N ILE A 283 -6.31 -17.79 14.68
CA ILE A 283 -7.02 -16.65 15.27
C ILE A 283 -6.25 -16.18 16.48
N ALA A 284 -6.00 -14.88 16.56
CA ALA A 284 -5.45 -14.21 17.73
C ALA A 284 -6.59 -13.87 18.70
N ILE A 285 -6.47 -14.31 19.95
CA ILE A 285 -7.46 -14.10 21.00
C ILE A 285 -6.80 -13.32 22.11
N ASP A 286 -7.40 -12.20 22.52
CA ASP A 286 -6.91 -11.36 23.61
C ASP A 286 -6.85 -12.16 24.91
N ASP A 287 -5.80 -12.00 25.71
CA ASP A 287 -5.62 -12.74 26.97
C ASP A 287 -6.72 -12.45 28.01
N ALA A 288 -7.47 -11.36 27.87
CA ALA A 288 -8.68 -11.08 28.65
C ALA A 288 -9.86 -12.01 28.28
N LEU A 289 -9.77 -12.73 27.16
CA LEU A 289 -10.79 -13.66 26.67
C LEU A 289 -10.27 -15.09 26.74
N LYS A 290 -11.00 -15.93 27.49
CA LYS A 290 -10.77 -17.37 27.52
C LYS A 290 -11.61 -18.03 26.44
N LEU A 291 -10.96 -18.62 25.45
CA LEU A 291 -11.63 -19.49 24.47
C LEU A 291 -12.14 -20.75 25.17
N VAL A 292 -13.45 -21.00 25.09
CA VAL A 292 -14.10 -22.19 25.67
C VAL A 292 -14.56 -23.20 24.63
N GLY A 293 -14.71 -22.78 23.38
CA GLY A 293 -15.06 -23.64 22.25
C GLY A 293 -14.71 -22.96 20.94
N GLY A 294 -14.45 -23.74 19.91
CA GLY A 294 -14.18 -23.19 18.59
C GLY A 294 -14.12 -24.27 17.53
N GLY A 295 -14.41 -23.88 16.29
CA GLY A 295 -14.41 -24.82 15.18
C GLY A 295 -14.69 -24.15 13.85
N VAL A 296 -14.65 -24.97 12.81
CA VAL A 296 -15.03 -24.57 11.45
C VAL A 296 -16.39 -25.17 11.12
N PHE A 297 -17.28 -24.36 10.54
CA PHE A 297 -18.52 -24.83 9.95
C PHE A 297 -18.25 -25.52 8.61
N ASP A 298 -17.84 -26.80 8.68
CA ASP A 298 -17.60 -27.64 7.51
C ASP A 298 -18.89 -28.39 7.11
N THR A 299 -19.84 -27.65 6.53
CA THR A 299 -21.11 -28.20 6.03
C THR A 299 -21.21 -28.05 4.51
N PRO A 300 -21.96 -28.90 3.79
CA PRO A 300 -22.17 -28.73 2.35
C PRO A 300 -22.69 -27.34 1.96
N GLU A 301 -23.50 -26.71 2.82
CA GLU A 301 -24.02 -25.37 2.66
C GLU A 301 -22.90 -24.33 2.78
N ALA A 302 -22.05 -24.43 3.82
CA ALA A 302 -20.91 -23.54 4.02
C ALA A 302 -19.89 -23.65 2.87
N GLN A 303 -19.60 -24.88 2.42
CA GLN A 303 -18.72 -25.15 1.27
C GLN A 303 -19.25 -24.58 -0.05
N ARG A 304 -20.58 -24.42 -0.19
CA ARG A 304 -21.18 -23.75 -1.37
C ARG A 304 -21.22 -22.25 -1.23
N ALA A 305 -21.28 -21.74 0.00
CA ALA A 305 -21.44 -20.32 0.29
C ALA A 305 -20.12 -19.55 0.25
N SER A 306 -19.00 -20.19 0.57
CA SER A 306 -17.69 -19.54 0.69
C SER A 306 -16.56 -20.54 0.47
N ASP A 307 -15.50 -20.08 -0.20
CA ASP A 307 -14.21 -20.76 -0.33
C ASP A 307 -13.40 -20.73 0.98
N HIS A 308 -13.71 -19.76 1.85
CA HIS A 308 -13.30 -19.72 3.25
C HIS A 308 -14.47 -20.13 4.16
N LEU A 309 -14.39 -21.32 4.75
CA LEU A 309 -15.41 -21.85 5.64
C LEU A 309 -15.56 -20.95 6.89
N PRO A 310 -16.81 -20.68 7.33
CA PRO A 310 -17.05 -19.85 8.49
C PRO A 310 -16.47 -20.49 9.76
N ILE A 311 -15.87 -19.67 10.61
CA ILE A 311 -15.30 -20.09 11.90
C ILE A 311 -16.27 -19.65 13.01
N TRP A 312 -16.47 -20.49 14.01
CA TRP A 312 -17.14 -20.11 15.25
C TRP A 312 -16.19 -20.22 16.43
N LEU A 313 -16.38 -19.33 17.39
CA LEU A 313 -15.63 -19.27 18.63
C LEU A 313 -16.58 -18.89 19.77
N ASP A 314 -16.48 -19.61 20.88
CA ASP A 314 -17.16 -19.31 22.13
C ASP A 314 -16.13 -18.81 23.14
N PHE A 315 -16.44 -17.69 23.80
CA PHE A 315 -15.52 -17.04 24.73
C PHE A 315 -16.17 -16.80 26.10
N GLN A 316 -15.33 -16.73 27.12
CA GLN A 316 -15.66 -16.21 28.45
C GLN A 316 -14.65 -15.13 28.83
N HIS A 317 -15.04 -14.17 29.66
CA HIS A 317 -14.08 -13.22 30.21
C HIS A 317 -13.17 -13.96 31.19
N ALA A 318 -11.85 -13.73 31.12
CA ALA A 318 -10.87 -14.47 31.93
C ALA A 318 -10.97 -14.20 33.45
N SER A 319 -11.82 -13.25 33.86
CA SER A 319 -12.03 -12.84 35.26
C SER A 319 -13.22 -13.50 35.97
N ASP A 320 -13.90 -14.46 35.34
CA ASP A 320 -15.02 -15.22 35.93
C ASP A 320 -14.64 -16.67 36.30
#